data_AF-F4PDA0-F1
#
_entry.id   AF-F4PDA0-F1
#
_cell.length_a   1.000
_cell.length_b   1.000
_cell.length_c   1.000
_cell.angle_alpha   90.00
_cell.angle_beta   90.00
_cell.angle_gamma   90.00
#
_symmetry.space_group_name_H-M   'P 1'
#
loop_
_entity.id
_entity.type
_entity.pdbx_description
1 polymer ?
#
loop_
_entity_poly.entity_id
_entity_poly.type
_entity_poly.pdbx_seq_one_letter_code
_entity_poly.pdbx_strand_id
1 'polypeptide(L)'
;MTKTSLEITDETQSLKMKQTVLSRKKLVVNNTFESEEKEICEHNRNIKQLQNDMIKINILLSKQTNIHGKLEEANLELEQEFRFKLKQAELKSIQMEHVLDGLKNEKSQALTGLIEAERQMMLWEKKIQLAKETQAALDPNVGATEIREMGLEIHRMKLRYSSMLKLQEKMIGEMEKSVYRRESISSRGQAKGKGSVQISLQKAIAELTKKIKQTIQDVEDCHQDIQMLNRSKDTMQRQIDEANESSHMLVEREGQLKNQIEEESATKIVLSSETLIQQRQYRRYQDLRDGKYTFVGQNEMARAVEGTKAIEKLGKIKRMISNIHQDGMVEAKPLVSKLDDFLTKQLETFQ
;
A
#
# COMPACT_ATOMS: atom_id res chain seq x y z
N MET A 1 61.71 105.59 -70.21
CA MET A 1 61.73 105.79 -68.75
C MET A 1 62.42 104.59 -68.12
N THR A 2 63.73 104.71 -67.89
CA THR A 2 64.56 103.69 -67.25
C THR A 2 64.37 103.77 -65.74
N LYS A 3 63.84 102.70 -65.12
CA LYS A 3 63.88 102.53 -63.66
C LYS A 3 65.31 102.73 -63.18
N THR A 4 65.49 103.42 -62.07
CA THR A 4 66.82 103.62 -61.50
C THR A 4 67.38 102.28 -61.02
N SER A 5 68.71 102.12 -61.04
CA SER A 5 69.38 100.86 -60.67
C SER A 5 68.94 100.37 -59.28
N LEU A 6 68.71 101.32 -58.35
CA LEU A 6 68.25 101.08 -56.98
C LEU A 6 66.84 100.47 -56.91
N GLU A 7 65.87 100.99 -57.66
CA GLU A 7 64.51 100.45 -57.69
C GLU A 7 64.47 99.01 -58.24
N ILE A 8 65.32 98.72 -59.23
CA ILE A 8 65.46 97.36 -59.79
C ILE A 8 66.09 96.42 -58.77
N THR A 9 67.08 96.88 -57.98
CA THR A 9 67.66 96.07 -56.90
C THR A 9 66.67 95.79 -55.77
N ASP A 10 65.83 96.76 -55.38
CA ASP A 10 64.84 96.56 -54.32
C ASP A 10 63.67 95.67 -54.78
N GLU A 11 63.19 95.83 -56.02
CA GLU A 11 62.21 94.90 -56.62
C GLU A 11 62.77 93.48 -56.68
N THR A 12 64.03 93.28 -57.12
CA THR A 12 64.63 91.94 -57.18
C THR A 12 64.92 91.35 -55.79
N GLN A 13 65.22 92.16 -54.76
CA GLN A 13 65.28 91.68 -53.37
C GLN A 13 63.90 91.26 -52.84
N SER A 14 62.86 92.06 -53.08
CA SER A 14 61.49 91.74 -52.67
C SER A 14 60.97 90.46 -53.33
N LEU A 15 61.28 90.26 -54.62
CA LEU A 15 60.94 89.05 -55.37
C LEU A 15 61.71 87.83 -54.86
N LYS A 16 63.01 87.95 -54.54
CA LYS A 16 63.78 86.89 -53.88
C LYS A 16 63.17 86.50 -52.52
N MET A 17 62.77 87.48 -51.71
CA MET A 17 62.13 87.22 -50.41
C MET A 17 60.74 86.58 -50.55
N LYS A 18 59.97 86.99 -51.56
CA LYS A 18 58.68 86.36 -51.89
C LYS A 18 58.87 84.93 -52.40
N GLN A 19 59.93 84.68 -53.19
CA GLN A 19 60.30 83.36 -53.68
C GLN A 19 60.77 82.43 -52.55
N THR A 20 61.54 82.89 -51.56
CA THR A 20 61.93 82.06 -50.41
C THR A 20 60.74 81.75 -49.50
N VAL A 21 59.84 82.71 -49.25
CA VAL A 21 58.59 82.47 -48.51
C VAL A 21 57.69 81.46 -49.23
N LEU A 22 57.51 81.59 -50.55
CA LEU A 22 56.73 80.64 -51.34
C LEU A 22 57.38 79.26 -51.40
N SER A 23 58.70 79.17 -51.53
CA SER A 23 59.45 77.91 -51.47
C SER A 23 59.29 77.23 -50.11
N ARG A 24 59.38 77.98 -49.00
CA ARG A 24 59.13 77.46 -47.65
C ARG A 24 57.68 76.98 -47.46
N LYS A 25 56.69 77.73 -47.95
CA LYS A 25 55.28 77.30 -47.92
C LYS A 25 55.05 76.04 -48.75
N LYS A 26 55.64 75.96 -49.95
CA LYS A 26 55.59 74.75 -50.80
C LYS A 26 56.17 73.54 -50.05
N LEU A 27 57.32 73.69 -49.41
CA LEU A 27 57.96 72.62 -48.65
C LEU A 27 57.10 72.15 -47.47
N VAL A 28 56.49 73.07 -46.71
CA VAL A 28 55.55 72.68 -45.62
C VAL A 28 54.36 71.89 -46.18
N VAL A 29 53.73 72.36 -47.26
CA VAL A 29 52.58 71.67 -47.88
C VAL A 29 52.97 70.31 -48.46
N ASN A 30 54.17 70.18 -49.06
CA ASN A 30 54.68 68.90 -49.54
C ASN A 30 54.90 67.91 -48.39
N ASN A 31 55.51 68.37 -47.29
CA ASN A 31 55.73 67.55 -46.10
C ASN A 31 54.41 67.08 -45.47
N THR A 32 53.37 67.92 -45.43
CA THR A 32 52.05 67.49 -44.96
C THR A 32 51.40 66.49 -45.91
N PHE A 33 51.50 66.72 -47.23
CA PHE A 33 50.98 65.79 -48.23
C PHE A 33 51.66 64.40 -48.15
N GLU A 34 52.98 64.37 -47.96
CA GLU A 34 53.76 63.15 -47.73
C GLU A 34 53.48 62.47 -46.37
N SER A 35 52.85 63.15 -45.40
CA SER A 35 52.36 62.53 -44.16
C SER A 35 51.01 61.86 -44.41
N GLU A 36 50.06 62.62 -44.97
CA GLU A 36 48.73 62.13 -45.34
C GLU A 36 48.80 60.92 -46.29
N GLU A 37 49.71 60.92 -47.26
CA GLU A 37 49.91 59.79 -48.17
C GLU A 37 50.40 58.52 -47.44
N LYS A 38 51.22 58.67 -46.39
CA LYS A 38 51.65 57.54 -45.54
C LYS A 38 50.51 57.03 -44.66
N GLU A 39 49.72 57.93 -44.08
CA GLU A 39 48.54 57.58 -43.28
C GLU A 39 47.48 56.86 -44.12
N ILE A 40 47.23 57.34 -45.34
CA ILE A 40 46.38 56.65 -46.34
C ILE A 40 46.95 55.26 -46.67
N CYS A 41 48.27 55.11 -46.84
CA CYS A 41 48.90 53.81 -47.07
C CYS A 41 48.74 52.86 -45.86
N GLU A 42 48.84 53.37 -44.64
CA GLU A 42 48.65 52.60 -43.41
C GLU A 42 47.19 52.16 -43.23
N HIS A 43 46.24 53.08 -43.38
CA HIS A 43 44.80 52.77 -43.36
C HIS A 43 44.43 51.73 -44.41
N ASN A 44 44.98 51.79 -45.62
CA ASN A 44 44.77 50.77 -46.65
C ASN A 44 45.34 49.38 -46.27
N ARG A 45 46.43 49.32 -45.49
CA ARG A 45 46.95 48.05 -44.94
C ARG A 45 46.01 47.52 -43.85
N ASN A 46 45.55 48.38 -42.95
CA ASN A 46 44.65 48.02 -41.87
C ASN A 46 43.29 47.54 -42.40
N ILE A 47 42.75 48.17 -43.44
CA ILE A 47 41.52 47.73 -44.13
C ILE A 47 41.71 46.32 -44.73
N LYS A 48 42.83 46.05 -45.40
CA LYS A 48 43.13 44.71 -45.94
C LYS A 48 43.28 43.66 -44.84
N GLN A 49 43.87 44.01 -43.70
CA GLN A 49 43.94 43.12 -42.54
C GLN A 49 42.54 42.80 -41.99
N LEU A 50 41.71 43.81 -41.77
CA LEU A 50 40.32 43.64 -41.31
C LEU A 50 39.47 42.82 -42.30
N GLN A 51 39.65 43.01 -43.61
CA GLN A 51 38.99 42.18 -44.64
C GLN A 51 39.43 40.71 -44.55
N ASN A 52 40.72 40.44 -44.36
CA ASN A 52 41.23 39.08 -44.16
C ASN A 52 40.69 38.45 -42.88
N ASP A 53 40.59 39.21 -41.78
CA ASP A 53 40.06 38.73 -40.51
C ASP A 53 38.53 38.49 -40.58
N MET A 54 37.79 39.33 -41.30
CA MET A 54 36.36 39.09 -41.62
C MET A 54 36.17 37.77 -42.39
N ILE A 55 37.03 37.48 -43.38
CA ILE A 55 37.00 36.21 -44.11
C ILE A 55 37.28 35.02 -43.18
N LYS A 56 38.28 35.11 -42.29
CA LYS A 56 38.56 34.07 -41.28
C LYS A 56 37.37 33.83 -40.36
N ILE A 57 36.74 34.91 -39.86
CA ILE A 57 35.57 34.84 -38.98
C ILE A 57 34.41 34.15 -39.70
N ASN A 58 34.12 34.50 -40.95
CA ASN A 58 33.05 33.85 -41.74
C ASN A 58 33.33 32.35 -41.98
N ILE A 59 34.59 31.95 -42.19
CA ILE A 59 34.99 30.54 -42.31
C ILE A 59 34.82 29.81 -40.96
N LEU A 60 35.16 30.44 -39.83
CA LEU A 60 34.94 29.85 -38.50
C LEU A 60 33.45 29.76 -38.16
N LEU A 61 32.65 30.77 -38.51
CA LEU A 61 31.21 30.80 -38.27
C LEU A 61 30.51 29.69 -39.05
N SER A 62 30.78 29.55 -40.35
CA SER A 62 30.22 28.45 -41.16
C SER A 62 30.65 27.05 -40.67
N LYS A 63 31.90 26.87 -40.21
CA LYS A 63 32.35 25.64 -39.54
C LYS A 63 31.58 25.39 -38.24
N GLN A 64 31.42 26.40 -37.41
CA GLN A 64 30.70 26.31 -36.14
C GLN A 64 29.23 25.95 -36.36
N THR A 65 28.57 26.56 -37.34
CA THR A 65 27.18 26.22 -37.73
C THR A 65 27.06 24.76 -38.19
N ASN A 66 28.02 24.24 -38.97
CA ASN A 66 28.04 22.84 -39.39
C ASN A 66 28.22 21.88 -38.21
N ILE A 67 29.15 22.18 -37.30
CA ILE A 67 29.38 21.38 -36.09
C ILE A 67 28.16 21.41 -35.17
N HIS A 68 27.53 22.58 -35.01
CA HIS A 68 26.33 22.73 -34.20
C HIS A 68 25.16 21.91 -34.74
N GLY A 69 24.87 22.00 -36.05
CA GLY A 69 23.83 21.21 -36.69
C GLY A 69 24.04 19.69 -36.54
N LYS A 70 25.28 19.21 -36.65
CA LYS A 70 25.62 17.79 -36.40
C LYS A 70 25.43 17.36 -34.95
N LEU A 71 25.70 18.25 -33.99
CA LEU A 71 25.44 18.00 -32.57
C LEU A 71 23.94 17.99 -32.26
N GLU A 72 23.15 18.86 -32.89
CA GLU A 72 21.69 18.85 -32.79
C GLU A 72 21.08 17.58 -33.40
N GLU A 73 21.56 17.16 -34.59
CA GLU A 73 21.16 15.92 -35.26
C GLU A 73 21.49 14.69 -34.38
N ALA A 74 22.73 14.56 -33.91
CA ALA A 74 23.12 13.46 -33.03
C ALA A 74 22.36 13.44 -31.68
N ASN A 75 22.04 14.61 -31.10
CA ASN A 75 21.20 14.69 -29.91
C ASN A 75 19.76 14.24 -30.19
N LEU A 76 19.21 14.61 -31.36
CA LEU A 76 17.88 14.18 -31.80
C LEU A 76 17.81 12.65 -31.98
N GLU A 77 18.83 12.06 -32.60
CA GLU A 77 18.97 10.60 -32.76
C GLU A 77 19.05 9.89 -31.40
N LEU A 78 19.89 10.39 -30.48
CA LEU A 78 20.00 9.85 -29.12
C LEU A 78 18.68 9.96 -28.33
N GLU A 79 17.96 11.09 -28.43
CA GLU A 79 16.63 11.23 -27.84
C GLU A 79 15.64 10.21 -28.40
N GLN A 80 15.65 9.98 -29.72
CA GLN A 80 14.78 8.97 -30.35
C GLN A 80 15.13 7.55 -29.88
N GLU A 81 16.41 7.21 -29.80
CA GLU A 81 16.87 5.93 -29.25
C GLU A 81 16.44 5.74 -27.79
N PHE A 82 16.60 6.76 -26.93
CA PHE A 82 16.19 6.66 -25.52
C PHE A 82 14.68 6.51 -25.39
N ARG A 83 13.88 7.26 -26.17
CA ARG A 83 12.42 7.10 -26.22
C ARG A 83 12.00 5.70 -26.71
N PHE A 84 12.71 5.12 -27.68
CA PHE A 84 12.45 3.77 -28.15
C PHE A 84 12.81 2.70 -27.11
N LYS A 85 13.99 2.81 -26.48
CA LYS A 85 14.44 1.92 -25.41
C LYS A 85 13.50 1.96 -24.20
N LEU A 86 13.01 3.15 -23.83
CA LEU A 86 12.02 3.34 -22.76
C LEU A 86 10.70 2.62 -23.11
N LYS A 87 10.12 2.87 -24.29
CA LYS A 87 8.90 2.18 -24.76
C LYS A 87 9.04 0.66 -24.79
N GLN A 88 10.21 0.15 -25.19
CA GLN A 88 10.46 -1.29 -25.19
C GLN A 88 10.53 -1.85 -23.75
N ALA A 89 11.12 -1.11 -22.80
CA ALA A 89 11.14 -1.49 -21.39
C ALA A 89 9.74 -1.45 -20.76
N GLU A 90 8.93 -0.42 -21.07
CA GLU A 90 7.51 -0.32 -20.65
C GLU A 90 6.70 -1.52 -21.15
N LEU A 91 6.80 -1.86 -22.44
CA LEU A 91 6.12 -3.04 -23.01
C LEU A 91 6.55 -4.35 -22.35
N LYS A 92 7.84 -4.53 -22.05
CA LYS A 92 8.36 -5.69 -21.32
C LYS A 92 7.84 -5.74 -19.88
N SER A 93 7.69 -4.58 -19.22
CA SER A 93 7.12 -4.47 -17.88
C SER A 93 5.65 -4.90 -17.86
N ILE A 94 4.84 -4.41 -18.80
CA ILE A 94 3.42 -4.78 -18.95
C ILE A 94 3.26 -6.29 -19.25
N GLN A 95 4.12 -6.85 -20.11
CA GLN A 95 4.14 -8.29 -20.37
C GLN A 95 4.46 -9.11 -19.11
N MET A 96 5.44 -8.68 -18.31
CA MET A 96 5.79 -9.33 -17.05
C MET A 96 4.65 -9.24 -16.02
N GLU A 97 3.96 -8.10 -15.96
CA GLU A 97 2.80 -7.88 -15.08
C GLU A 97 1.64 -8.83 -15.44
N HIS A 98 1.33 -8.99 -16.73
CA HIS A 98 0.34 -9.98 -17.19
C HIS A 98 0.71 -11.43 -16.82
N VAL A 99 1.99 -11.81 -16.95
CA VAL A 99 2.46 -13.15 -16.52
C VAL A 99 2.34 -13.32 -15.01
N LEU A 100 2.67 -12.28 -14.24
CA LEU A 100 2.59 -12.28 -12.78
C LEU A 100 1.14 -12.41 -12.30
N ASP A 101 0.19 -11.74 -12.94
CA ASP A 101 -1.24 -11.88 -12.63
C ASP A 101 -1.80 -13.24 -13.06
N GLY A 102 -1.32 -13.82 -14.16
CA GLY A 102 -1.57 -15.22 -14.52
C GLY A 102 -1.14 -16.18 -13.40
N LEU A 103 0.11 -16.06 -12.93
CA LEU A 103 0.65 -16.87 -11.84
C LEU A 103 -0.07 -16.65 -10.49
N LYS A 104 -0.55 -15.44 -10.19
CA LYS A 104 -1.41 -15.19 -9.02
C LYS A 104 -2.73 -15.95 -9.12
N ASN A 105 -3.35 -15.94 -10.30
CA ASN A 105 -4.62 -16.64 -10.55
C ASN A 105 -4.44 -18.15 -10.46
N GLU A 106 -3.40 -18.71 -11.08
CA GLU A 106 -3.03 -20.13 -10.95
C GLU A 106 -2.78 -20.53 -9.50
N LYS A 107 -2.03 -19.71 -8.73
CA LYS A 107 -1.81 -19.92 -7.29
C LYS A 107 -3.13 -19.94 -6.51
N SER A 108 -4.03 -19.01 -6.80
CA SER A 108 -5.36 -18.92 -6.14
C SER A 108 -6.22 -20.16 -6.44
N GLN A 109 -6.23 -20.61 -7.69
CA GLN A 109 -6.92 -21.84 -8.11
C GLN A 109 -6.31 -23.08 -7.43
N ALA A 110 -4.97 -23.19 -7.39
CA ALA A 110 -4.27 -24.29 -6.73
C ALA A 110 -4.56 -24.34 -5.21
N LEU A 111 -4.57 -23.19 -4.53
CA LEU A 111 -4.96 -23.09 -3.11
C LEU A 111 -6.42 -23.50 -2.89
N THR A 112 -7.33 -23.10 -3.78
CA THR A 112 -8.74 -23.50 -3.72
C THR A 112 -8.89 -25.02 -3.90
N GLY A 113 -8.13 -25.61 -4.83
CA GLY A 113 -8.07 -27.05 -5.04
C GLY A 113 -7.49 -27.82 -3.86
N LEU A 114 -6.47 -27.27 -3.18
CA LEU A 114 -5.90 -27.83 -1.96
C LEU A 114 -6.93 -27.87 -0.83
N ILE A 115 -7.63 -26.77 -0.58
CA ILE A 115 -8.68 -26.68 0.46
C ILE A 115 -9.80 -27.69 0.18
N GLU A 116 -10.19 -27.89 -1.08
CA GLU A 116 -11.20 -28.89 -1.41
C GLU A 116 -10.66 -30.33 -1.25
N ALA A 117 -9.40 -30.60 -1.60
CA ALA A 117 -8.78 -31.89 -1.34
C ALA A 117 -8.69 -32.21 0.18
N GLU A 118 -8.36 -31.22 1.02
CA GLU A 118 -8.37 -31.35 2.48
C GLU A 118 -9.77 -31.66 3.03
N ARG A 119 -10.82 -30.98 2.52
CA ARG A 119 -12.22 -31.28 2.88
C ARG A 119 -12.62 -32.71 2.50
N GLN A 120 -12.26 -33.15 1.30
CA GLN A 120 -12.54 -34.53 0.86
C GLN A 120 -11.78 -35.54 1.71
N MET A 121 -10.51 -35.28 2.05
CA MET A 121 -9.71 -36.12 2.93
C MET A 121 -10.35 -36.27 4.33
N MET A 122 -10.73 -35.15 4.96
CA MET A 122 -11.43 -35.14 6.26
C MET A 122 -12.78 -35.88 6.20
N LEU A 123 -13.53 -35.74 5.09
CA LEU A 123 -14.79 -36.45 4.87
C LEU A 123 -14.57 -37.96 4.74
N TRP A 124 -13.52 -38.39 4.05
CA TRP A 124 -13.14 -39.80 3.96
C TRP A 124 -12.63 -40.36 5.28
N GLU A 125 -11.84 -39.61 6.03
CA GLU A 125 -11.40 -39.98 7.38
C GLU A 125 -12.59 -40.20 8.31
N LYS A 126 -13.57 -39.26 8.33
CA LYS A 126 -14.81 -39.42 9.09
C LYS A 126 -15.64 -40.63 8.64
N LYS A 127 -15.73 -40.90 7.34
CA LYS A 127 -16.38 -42.13 6.82
C LYS A 127 -15.68 -43.40 7.30
N ILE A 128 -14.35 -43.43 7.29
CA ILE A 128 -13.54 -44.56 7.76
C ILE A 128 -13.71 -44.75 9.27
N GLN A 129 -13.73 -43.67 10.04
CA GLN A 129 -13.99 -43.71 11.48
C GLN A 129 -15.39 -44.29 11.77
N LEU A 130 -16.44 -43.76 11.14
CA LEU A 130 -17.81 -44.28 11.28
C LEU A 130 -17.91 -45.76 10.84
N ALA A 131 -17.20 -46.17 9.79
CA ALA A 131 -17.14 -47.57 9.36
C ALA A 131 -16.45 -48.47 10.41
N LYS A 132 -15.37 -48.00 11.05
CA LYS A 132 -14.71 -48.72 12.14
C LYS A 132 -15.58 -48.81 13.40
N GLU A 133 -16.23 -47.71 13.78
CA GLU A 133 -17.13 -47.65 14.94
C GLU A 133 -18.36 -48.54 14.74
N THR A 134 -18.99 -48.48 13.57
CA THR A 134 -20.13 -49.37 13.24
C THR A 134 -19.70 -50.83 13.13
N GLN A 135 -18.53 -51.15 12.58
CA GLN A 135 -18.02 -52.52 12.55
C GLN A 135 -17.66 -53.05 13.94
N ALA A 136 -17.14 -52.21 14.84
CA ALA A 136 -16.89 -52.57 16.24
C ALA A 136 -18.21 -52.78 17.02
N ALA A 137 -19.22 -51.95 16.77
CA ALA A 137 -20.56 -52.11 17.37
C ALA A 137 -21.33 -53.33 16.82
N LEU A 138 -21.03 -53.76 15.61
CA LEU A 138 -21.57 -54.95 14.95
C LEU A 138 -20.72 -56.21 15.17
N ASP A 139 -19.64 -56.16 15.97
CA ASP A 139 -18.78 -57.32 16.21
C ASP A 139 -19.58 -58.43 16.91
N PRO A 140 -19.84 -59.58 16.24
CA PRO A 140 -20.65 -60.66 16.81
C PRO A 140 -19.98 -61.32 18.02
N ASN A 141 -18.69 -61.08 18.29
CA ASN A 141 -18.02 -61.57 19.48
C ASN A 141 -18.49 -60.83 20.75
N VAL A 142 -18.87 -59.56 20.64
CA VAL A 142 -19.42 -58.77 21.75
C VAL A 142 -20.85 -59.26 22.01
N GLY A 143 -21.03 -60.00 23.10
CA GLY A 143 -22.28 -60.67 23.45
C GLY A 143 -22.40 -62.13 22.99
N ALA A 144 -21.48 -62.68 22.20
CA ALA A 144 -21.47 -64.12 21.88
C ALA A 144 -21.30 -65.01 23.13
N THR A 145 -20.62 -64.51 24.16
CA THR A 145 -20.54 -65.15 25.49
C THR A 145 -21.92 -65.24 26.14
N GLU A 146 -22.62 -64.12 26.24
CA GLU A 146 -23.94 -64.01 26.87
C GLU A 146 -25.00 -64.80 26.10
N ILE A 147 -25.04 -64.70 24.77
CA ILE A 147 -25.95 -65.47 23.91
C ILE A 147 -25.72 -66.98 24.09
N ARG A 148 -24.46 -67.42 24.20
CA ARG A 148 -24.10 -68.83 24.44
C ARG A 148 -24.49 -69.29 25.84
N GLU A 149 -24.29 -68.46 26.86
CA GLU A 149 -24.71 -68.74 28.24
C GLU A 149 -26.24 -68.80 28.38
N MET A 150 -26.97 -67.86 27.76
CA MET A 150 -28.43 -67.89 27.64
C MET A 150 -28.90 -69.13 26.89
N GLY A 151 -28.22 -69.54 25.81
CA GLY A 151 -28.51 -70.77 25.08
C GLY A 151 -28.36 -72.03 25.95
N LEU A 152 -27.30 -72.08 26.77
CA LEU A 152 -27.09 -73.14 27.74
C LEU A 152 -28.14 -73.12 28.86
N GLU A 153 -28.54 -71.95 29.36
CA GLU A 153 -29.59 -71.85 30.38
C GLU A 153 -30.97 -72.23 29.81
N ILE A 154 -31.30 -71.82 28.58
CA ILE A 154 -32.49 -72.29 27.85
C ILE A 154 -32.46 -73.83 27.72
N HIS A 155 -31.29 -74.42 27.47
CA HIS A 155 -31.15 -75.89 27.44
C HIS A 155 -31.37 -76.51 28.83
N ARG A 156 -30.80 -75.94 29.90
CA ARG A 156 -31.06 -76.37 31.30
C ARG A 156 -32.53 -76.24 31.66
N MET A 157 -33.19 -75.15 31.29
CA MET A 157 -34.63 -74.93 31.49
C MET A 157 -35.47 -75.94 30.71
N LYS A 158 -35.11 -76.27 29.47
CA LYS A 158 -35.77 -77.33 28.68
C LYS A 158 -35.60 -78.72 29.32
N LEU A 159 -34.40 -79.05 29.81
CA LEU A 159 -34.15 -80.30 30.55
C LEU A 159 -34.93 -80.33 31.87
N ARG A 160 -34.98 -79.21 32.61
CA ARG A 160 -35.77 -79.06 33.84
C ARG A 160 -37.27 -79.18 33.57
N TYR A 161 -37.75 -78.62 32.46
CA TYR A 161 -39.13 -78.74 32.01
C TYR A 161 -39.48 -80.19 31.63
N SER A 162 -38.64 -80.87 30.86
CA SER A 162 -38.79 -82.31 30.58
C SER A 162 -38.77 -83.16 31.86
N SER A 163 -37.93 -82.80 32.83
CA SER A 163 -37.87 -83.46 34.14
C SER A 163 -39.10 -83.17 34.99
N MET A 164 -39.67 -81.95 34.90
CA MET A 164 -40.94 -81.59 35.52
C MET A 164 -42.12 -82.29 34.84
N LEU A 165 -42.11 -82.49 33.52
CA LEU A 165 -43.12 -83.30 32.83
C LEU A 165 -43.06 -84.76 33.30
N LYS A 166 -41.87 -85.37 33.37
CA LYS A 166 -41.70 -86.72 33.96
C LYS A 166 -42.12 -86.78 35.42
N LEU A 167 -41.87 -85.72 36.20
CA LEU A 167 -42.34 -85.62 37.58
C LEU A 167 -43.86 -85.41 37.65
N GLN A 168 -44.47 -84.72 36.68
CA GLN A 168 -45.92 -84.54 36.55
C GLN A 168 -46.59 -85.85 36.14
N GLU A 169 -46.03 -86.61 35.19
CA GLU A 169 -46.46 -87.97 34.85
C GLU A 169 -46.33 -88.90 36.07
N LYS A 170 -45.20 -88.85 36.79
CA LYS A 170 -45.03 -89.59 38.04
C LYS A 170 -46.01 -89.13 39.12
N MET A 171 -46.30 -87.84 39.23
CA MET A 171 -47.28 -87.28 40.15
C MET A 171 -48.70 -87.65 39.73
N ILE A 172 -49.01 -87.77 38.45
CA ILE A 172 -50.29 -88.28 37.95
C ILE A 172 -50.41 -89.77 38.30
N GLY A 173 -49.38 -90.58 38.04
CA GLY A 173 -49.37 -91.99 38.47
C GLY A 173 -49.36 -92.17 40.00
N GLU A 174 -48.74 -91.26 40.75
CA GLU A 174 -48.82 -91.19 42.21
C GLU A 174 -50.14 -90.61 42.69
N MET A 175 -50.86 -89.81 41.89
CA MET A 175 -52.20 -89.28 42.15
C MET A 175 -53.26 -90.32 41.80
N GLU A 176 -53.08 -91.16 40.79
CA GLU A 176 -53.88 -92.36 40.52
C GLU A 176 -53.68 -93.37 41.66
N LYS A 177 -52.42 -93.67 42.02
CA LYS A 177 -52.10 -94.44 43.23
C LYS A 177 -52.54 -93.77 44.52
N SER A 178 -52.71 -92.44 44.54
CA SER A 178 -53.24 -91.68 45.68
C SER A 178 -54.72 -91.37 45.57
N VAL A 179 -55.40 -91.74 44.50
CA VAL A 179 -56.84 -91.87 44.42
C VAL A 179 -57.19 -93.26 44.94
N TYR A 180 -56.47 -94.30 44.49
CA TYR A 180 -56.45 -95.62 45.16
C TYR A 180 -56.11 -95.50 46.66
N ARG A 181 -55.03 -94.80 47.02
CA ARG A 181 -54.72 -94.54 48.43
C ARG A 181 -55.61 -93.47 49.05
N ARG A 182 -56.48 -92.73 48.37
CA ARG A 182 -57.44 -91.79 49.01
C ARG A 182 -58.85 -92.37 49.10
N GLU A 183 -59.15 -93.43 48.36
CA GLU A 183 -60.12 -94.45 48.82
C GLU A 183 -59.61 -95.06 50.12
N SER A 184 -58.32 -95.43 50.20
CA SER A 184 -57.72 -96.00 51.42
C SER A 184 -57.46 -94.98 52.58
N ILE A 185 -57.17 -93.72 52.27
CA ILE A 185 -56.70 -92.64 53.18
C ILE A 185 -57.67 -91.44 53.18
N SER A 186 -58.89 -91.63 52.65
CA SER A 186 -60.09 -91.07 53.30
C SER A 186 -60.18 -91.48 54.78
N SER A 187 -59.36 -92.46 55.21
CA SER A 187 -59.13 -92.81 56.61
C SER A 187 -58.13 -91.96 57.41
N ARG A 188 -57.27 -91.05 56.85
CA ARG A 188 -56.39 -90.15 57.67
C ARG A 188 -55.71 -88.95 56.93
N GLY A 189 -55.78 -87.74 57.51
CA GLY A 189 -55.24 -86.46 56.96
C GLY A 189 -53.71 -86.25 57.04
N GLN A 190 -53.11 -85.31 56.25
CA GLN A 190 -52.77 -83.89 56.56
C GLN A 190 -51.50 -83.67 57.44
N ALA A 191 -50.63 -82.62 57.32
CA ALA A 191 -50.38 -81.55 56.33
C ALA A 191 -49.10 -80.67 56.66
N LYS A 192 -48.50 -79.97 55.64
CA LYS A 192 -47.66 -78.70 55.66
C LYS A 192 -46.32 -78.68 56.50
N GLY A 193 -45.36 -77.72 56.39
CA GLY A 193 -45.25 -76.39 55.71
C GLY A 193 -43.79 -75.81 55.61
N LYS A 194 -43.61 -74.49 55.38
CA LYS A 194 -42.35 -73.79 54.91
C LYS A 194 -41.77 -72.70 55.86
N GLY A 195 -40.55 -72.23 55.57
CA GLY A 195 -39.95 -70.90 55.89
C GLY A 195 -38.89 -70.53 54.81
N SER A 196 -38.15 -69.39 54.80
CA SER A 196 -38.14 -68.10 55.53
C SER A 196 -37.48 -67.00 54.63
N VAL A 197 -37.41 -65.71 55.04
CA VAL A 197 -37.19 -64.53 54.15
C VAL A 197 -36.06 -63.55 54.56
N GLN A 198 -35.33 -63.77 55.65
CA GLN A 198 -34.62 -62.70 56.37
C GLN A 198 -33.28 -62.17 55.77
N ILE A 199 -32.68 -62.85 54.78
CA ILE A 199 -31.31 -62.54 54.28
C ILE A 199 -31.28 -61.42 53.22
N SER A 200 -32.39 -61.16 52.52
CA SER A 200 -32.45 -60.16 51.44
C SER A 200 -32.29 -58.72 51.94
N LEU A 201 -32.85 -58.39 53.11
CA LEU A 201 -32.85 -57.03 53.66
C LEU A 201 -31.43 -56.52 53.98
N GLN A 202 -30.56 -57.37 54.52
CA GLN A 202 -29.21 -56.98 54.92
C GLN A 202 -28.31 -56.63 53.72
N LYS A 203 -28.50 -57.29 52.57
CA LYS A 203 -27.74 -56.99 51.36
C LYS A 203 -28.09 -55.61 50.77
N ALA A 204 -29.38 -55.25 50.79
CA ALA A 204 -29.84 -53.96 50.26
C ALA A 204 -29.23 -52.76 51.00
N ILE A 205 -29.11 -52.85 52.34
CA ILE A 205 -28.53 -51.78 53.17
C ILE A 205 -27.04 -51.56 52.81
N ALA A 206 -26.26 -52.64 52.68
CA ALA A 206 -24.84 -52.55 52.33
C ALA A 206 -24.60 -51.95 50.92
N GLU A 207 -25.46 -52.26 49.95
CA GLU A 207 -25.35 -51.72 48.59
C GLU A 207 -25.64 -50.21 48.55
N LEU A 208 -26.66 -49.75 49.28
CA LEU A 208 -26.98 -48.33 49.39
C LEU A 208 -25.85 -47.53 50.05
N THR A 209 -25.23 -48.06 51.11
CA THR A 209 -24.06 -47.43 51.75
C THR A 209 -22.88 -47.28 50.80
N LYS A 210 -22.65 -48.25 49.89
CA LYS A 210 -21.60 -48.14 48.87
C LYS A 210 -21.91 -47.03 47.86
N LYS A 211 -23.15 -46.93 47.39
CA LYS A 211 -23.57 -45.90 46.42
C LYS A 211 -23.40 -44.48 46.97
N ILE A 212 -23.77 -44.25 48.24
CA ILE A 212 -23.59 -42.94 48.90
C ILE A 212 -22.12 -42.51 48.92
N LYS A 213 -21.17 -43.43 49.21
CA LYS A 213 -19.74 -43.12 49.18
C LYS A 213 -19.24 -42.76 47.79
N GLN A 214 -19.68 -43.48 46.76
CA GLN A 214 -19.33 -43.17 45.36
C GLN A 214 -19.80 -41.76 44.99
N THR A 215 -21.07 -41.43 45.26
CA THR A 215 -21.63 -40.11 44.93
C THR A 215 -20.96 -38.94 45.67
N ILE A 216 -20.31 -39.18 46.82
CA ILE A 216 -19.52 -38.15 47.51
C ILE A 216 -18.20 -37.92 46.76
N GLN A 217 -17.51 -38.98 46.34
CA GLN A 217 -16.30 -38.86 45.52
C GLN A 217 -16.59 -38.17 44.18
N ASP A 218 -17.64 -38.58 43.48
CA ASP A 218 -18.03 -38.00 42.20
C ASP A 218 -18.30 -36.46 42.32
N VAL A 219 -18.83 -36.02 43.47
CA VAL A 219 -19.06 -34.60 43.78
C VAL A 219 -17.76 -33.84 44.10
N GLU A 220 -16.81 -34.47 44.81
CA GLU A 220 -15.49 -33.89 45.05
C GLU A 220 -14.69 -33.71 43.75
N ASP A 221 -14.73 -34.71 42.86
CA ASP A 221 -14.07 -34.67 41.55
C ASP A 221 -14.70 -33.56 40.68
N CYS A 222 -16.05 -33.50 40.60
CA CYS A 222 -16.77 -32.40 39.95
C CYS A 222 -16.42 -31.01 40.52
N HIS A 223 -16.16 -30.90 41.83
CA HIS A 223 -15.74 -29.63 42.44
C HIS A 223 -14.34 -29.22 42.01
N GLN A 224 -13.41 -30.18 41.87
CA GLN A 224 -12.06 -29.93 41.34
C GLN A 224 -12.12 -29.46 39.87
N ASP A 225 -12.94 -30.11 39.04
CA ASP A 225 -13.15 -29.71 37.64
C ASP A 225 -13.70 -28.29 37.54
N ILE A 226 -14.69 -27.92 38.37
CA ILE A 226 -15.23 -26.54 38.42
C ILE A 226 -14.14 -25.53 38.82
N GLN A 227 -13.26 -25.85 39.77
CA GLN A 227 -12.14 -24.97 40.12
C GLN A 227 -11.14 -24.80 38.97
N MET A 228 -10.82 -25.88 38.25
CA MET A 228 -9.94 -25.84 37.09
C MET A 228 -10.56 -25.05 35.93
N LEU A 229 -11.86 -25.21 35.67
CA LEU A 229 -12.59 -24.46 34.64
C LEU A 229 -12.63 -22.96 34.97
N ASN A 230 -12.85 -22.59 36.23
CA ASN A 230 -12.81 -21.19 36.66
C ASN A 230 -11.43 -20.56 36.50
N ARG A 231 -10.35 -21.27 36.87
CA ARG A 231 -8.97 -20.80 36.62
C ARG A 231 -8.69 -20.59 35.13
N SER A 232 -9.14 -21.52 34.29
CA SER A 232 -9.01 -21.43 32.83
C SER A 232 -9.77 -20.21 32.28
N LYS A 233 -11.02 -20.01 32.73
CA LYS A 233 -11.84 -18.84 32.41
C LYS A 233 -11.13 -17.53 32.80
N ASP A 234 -10.58 -17.44 34.00
CA ASP A 234 -9.88 -16.24 34.47
C ASP A 234 -8.61 -15.95 33.66
N THR A 235 -7.90 -17.00 33.19
CA THR A 235 -6.76 -16.80 32.28
C THR A 235 -7.18 -16.36 30.88
N MET A 236 -8.27 -16.91 30.34
CA MET A 236 -8.81 -16.50 29.04
C MET A 236 -9.37 -15.07 29.08
N GLN A 237 -9.99 -14.66 30.20
CA GLN A 237 -10.47 -13.30 30.39
C GLN A 237 -9.31 -12.29 30.33
N ARG A 238 -8.20 -12.54 31.04
CA ARG A 238 -7.01 -11.67 30.96
C ARG A 238 -6.44 -11.57 29.56
N GLN A 239 -6.38 -12.68 28.81
CA GLN A 239 -5.94 -12.66 27.40
C GLN A 239 -6.88 -11.84 26.50
N ILE A 240 -8.19 -11.87 26.75
CA ILE A 240 -9.17 -11.02 26.05
C ILE A 240 -8.95 -9.55 26.41
N ASP A 241 -8.72 -9.23 27.68
CA ASP A 241 -8.50 -7.87 28.14
C ASP A 241 -7.18 -7.29 27.57
N GLU A 242 -6.08 -8.05 27.61
CA GLU A 242 -4.79 -7.72 26.96
C GLU A 242 -4.94 -7.52 25.45
N ALA A 243 -5.71 -8.38 24.77
CA ALA A 243 -5.99 -8.25 23.34
C ALA A 243 -6.81 -6.99 23.03
N ASN A 244 -7.80 -6.66 23.86
CA ASN A 244 -8.62 -5.45 23.71
C ASN A 244 -7.79 -4.17 23.90
N GLU A 245 -6.91 -4.12 24.92
CA GLU A 245 -5.97 -3.02 25.09
C GLU A 245 -5.04 -2.86 23.89
N SER A 246 -4.49 -3.97 23.37
CA SER A 246 -3.66 -3.94 22.16
C SER A 246 -4.41 -3.42 20.93
N SER A 247 -5.70 -3.78 20.80
CA SER A 247 -6.57 -3.31 19.71
C SER A 247 -6.86 -1.81 19.83
N HIS A 248 -7.15 -1.31 21.04
CA HIS A 248 -7.34 0.12 21.28
C HIS A 248 -6.09 0.93 20.92
N MET A 249 -4.90 0.48 21.32
CA MET A 249 -3.63 1.13 20.96
C MET A 249 -3.38 1.15 19.45
N LEU A 250 -3.79 0.11 18.72
CA LEU A 250 -3.70 0.07 17.26
C LEU A 250 -4.68 1.04 16.58
N VAL A 251 -5.91 1.15 17.09
CA VAL A 251 -6.92 2.11 16.58
C VAL A 251 -6.48 3.55 16.82
N GLU A 252 -5.94 3.87 17.99
CA GLU A 252 -5.41 5.21 18.28
C GLU A 252 -4.24 5.55 17.35
N ARG A 253 -3.32 4.60 17.13
CA ARG A 253 -2.21 4.75 16.18
C ARG A 253 -2.68 4.91 14.74
N GLU A 254 -3.73 4.20 14.33
CA GLU A 254 -4.36 4.36 13.01
C GLU A 254 -4.92 5.79 12.84
N GLY A 255 -5.60 6.33 13.87
CA GLY A 255 -6.08 7.71 13.88
C GLY A 255 -4.95 8.74 13.77
N GLN A 256 -3.87 8.56 14.53
CA GLN A 256 -2.68 9.42 14.44
C GLN A 256 -2.05 9.39 13.04
N LEU A 257 -1.94 8.21 12.41
CA LEU A 257 -1.40 8.05 11.05
C LEU A 257 -2.31 8.67 9.98
N LYS A 258 -3.63 8.56 10.12
CA LYS A 258 -4.59 9.24 9.21
C LYS A 258 -4.42 10.75 9.26
N ASN A 259 -4.36 11.34 10.45
CA ASN A 259 -4.15 12.78 10.63
C ASN A 259 -2.83 13.24 10.01
N GLN A 260 -1.74 12.46 10.15
CA GLN A 260 -0.45 12.75 9.50
C GLN A 260 -0.53 12.68 7.96
N ILE A 261 -1.23 11.69 7.41
CA ILE A 261 -1.44 11.55 5.96
C ILE A 261 -2.25 12.73 5.41
N GLU A 262 -3.33 13.13 6.09
CA GLU A 262 -4.11 14.32 5.73
C GLU A 262 -3.25 15.58 5.77
N GLU A 263 -2.44 15.75 6.81
CA GLU A 263 -1.56 16.89 6.97
C GLU A 263 -0.50 16.99 5.84
N GLU A 264 0.12 15.86 5.48
CA GLU A 264 1.11 15.79 4.39
C GLU A 264 0.48 15.83 2.99
N SER A 265 -0.79 15.42 2.85
CA SER A 265 -1.54 15.65 1.61
C SER A 265 -1.74 17.15 1.39
N ALA A 266 -2.01 17.91 2.46
CA ALA A 266 -2.19 19.35 2.42
C ALA A 266 -0.88 20.11 2.17
N THR A 267 0.26 19.71 2.77
CA THR A 267 1.58 20.28 2.42
C THR A 267 1.89 20.10 0.94
N LYS A 268 1.70 18.87 0.43
CA LYS A 268 1.96 18.49 -0.97
C LYS A 268 1.15 19.32 -1.96
N ILE A 269 -0.14 19.56 -1.69
CA ILE A 269 -1.00 20.39 -2.55
C ILE A 269 -0.49 21.83 -2.61
N VAL A 270 -0.17 22.43 -1.45
CA VAL A 270 0.32 23.82 -1.39
C VAL A 270 1.69 23.96 -2.09
N LEU A 271 2.65 23.07 -1.79
CA LEU A 271 3.98 23.08 -2.43
C LEU A 271 3.91 22.83 -3.95
N SER A 272 2.99 21.98 -4.41
CA SER A 272 2.73 21.79 -5.84
C SER A 272 2.19 23.06 -6.49
N SER A 273 1.27 23.76 -5.81
CA SER A 273 0.73 25.04 -6.31
C SER A 273 1.80 26.15 -6.36
N GLU A 274 2.68 26.22 -5.36
CA GLU A 274 3.81 27.16 -5.34
C GLU A 274 4.81 26.86 -6.45
N THR A 275 5.15 25.58 -6.67
CA THR A 275 6.01 25.14 -7.77
C THR A 275 5.44 25.57 -9.13
N LEU A 276 4.13 25.45 -9.34
CA LEU A 276 3.46 25.93 -10.56
C LEU A 276 3.51 27.45 -10.72
N ILE A 277 3.45 28.22 -9.62
CA ILE A 277 3.62 29.67 -9.63
C ILE A 277 5.05 30.04 -10.03
N GLN A 278 6.06 29.41 -9.43
CA GLN A 278 7.47 29.63 -9.77
C GLN A 278 7.78 29.25 -11.22
N GLN A 279 7.25 28.13 -11.72
CA GLN A 279 7.38 27.74 -13.14
C GLN A 279 6.73 28.76 -14.10
N ARG A 280 5.57 29.35 -13.72
CA ARG A 280 4.94 30.41 -14.51
C ARG A 280 5.77 31.71 -14.49
N GLN A 281 6.37 32.07 -13.36
CA GLN A 281 7.28 33.21 -13.26
C GLN A 281 8.53 32.99 -14.11
N TYR A 282 9.14 31.80 -14.06
CA TYR A 282 10.28 31.43 -14.91
C TYR A 282 9.96 31.60 -16.40
N ARG A 283 8.81 31.10 -16.87
CA ARG A 283 8.39 31.30 -18.28
C ARG A 283 8.25 32.78 -18.63
N ARG A 284 7.68 33.61 -17.75
CA ARG A 284 7.59 35.07 -18.00
C ARG A 284 8.97 35.73 -18.13
N TYR A 285 9.93 35.34 -17.30
CA TYR A 285 11.31 35.83 -17.43
C TYR A 285 12.00 35.32 -18.69
N GLN A 286 11.72 34.08 -19.11
CA GLN A 286 12.19 33.54 -20.38
C GLN A 286 11.59 34.29 -21.58
N ASP A 287 10.27 34.54 -21.59
CA ASP A 287 9.60 35.31 -22.64
C ASP A 287 10.12 36.77 -22.70
N LEU A 288 10.49 37.35 -21.55
CA LEU A 288 11.08 38.69 -21.48
C LEU A 288 12.50 38.71 -22.07
N ARG A 289 13.33 37.73 -21.73
CA ARG A 289 14.67 37.53 -22.31
C ARG A 289 14.60 37.30 -23.82
N ASP A 290 13.62 36.52 -24.27
CA ASP A 290 13.42 36.15 -25.68
C ASP A 290 12.64 37.23 -26.47
N GLY A 291 12.34 38.38 -25.85
CA GLY A 291 11.70 39.54 -26.50
C GLY A 291 10.22 39.38 -26.84
N LYS A 292 9.55 38.32 -26.36
CA LYS A 292 8.17 37.95 -26.67
C LYS A 292 7.16 38.44 -25.62
N TYR A 293 7.63 38.91 -24.46
CA TYR A 293 6.78 39.33 -23.37
C TYR A 293 5.99 40.61 -23.68
N THR A 294 4.67 40.55 -23.60
CA THR A 294 3.78 41.70 -23.72
C THR A 294 3.41 42.25 -22.34
N PHE A 295 3.73 43.52 -22.10
CA PHE A 295 3.37 44.19 -20.85
C PHE A 295 1.85 44.41 -20.76
N VAL A 296 1.25 43.95 -19.66
CA VAL A 296 -0.15 44.27 -19.35
C VAL A 296 -0.21 45.73 -18.91
N GLY A 297 -0.63 46.61 -19.81
CA GLY A 297 -0.56 48.07 -19.64
C GLY A 297 0.74 48.68 -20.18
N GLN A 298 0.61 49.46 -21.26
CA GLN A 298 1.72 50.21 -21.87
C GLN A 298 2.25 51.31 -20.92
N ASN A 299 1.34 51.98 -20.20
CA ASN A 299 1.67 53.07 -19.28
C ASN A 299 1.87 52.59 -17.84
N GLU A 300 2.79 53.24 -17.12
CA GLU A 300 3.12 52.90 -15.73
C GLU A 300 1.95 53.09 -14.76
N MET A 301 1.15 54.15 -14.92
CA MET A 301 -0.12 54.32 -14.18
C MET A 301 -1.13 53.19 -14.45
N ALA A 302 -1.18 52.65 -15.67
CA ALA A 302 -2.09 51.56 -16.00
C ALA A 302 -1.67 50.26 -15.27
N ARG A 303 -0.36 50.00 -15.16
CA ARG A 303 0.18 48.89 -14.37
C ARG A 303 -0.14 49.04 -12.88
N ALA A 304 -0.01 50.24 -12.31
CA ALA A 304 -0.37 50.51 -10.92
C ALA A 304 -1.87 50.25 -10.65
N VAL A 305 -2.76 50.66 -11.56
CA VAL A 305 -4.21 50.44 -11.44
C VAL A 305 -4.62 48.97 -11.63
N GLU A 306 -3.87 48.16 -12.39
CA GLU A 306 -4.07 46.71 -12.39
C GLU A 306 -3.54 46.05 -11.11
N GLY A 307 -2.40 46.51 -10.58
CA GLY A 307 -1.83 46.03 -9.32
C GLY A 307 -2.81 46.18 -8.16
N THR A 308 -3.41 47.35 -7.97
CA THR A 308 -4.42 47.58 -6.92
C THR A 308 -5.65 46.69 -7.11
N LYS A 309 -6.15 46.52 -8.35
CA LYS A 309 -7.25 45.59 -8.66
C LYS A 309 -6.90 44.12 -8.39
N ALA A 310 -5.65 43.72 -8.55
CA ALA A 310 -5.18 42.37 -8.23
C ALA A 310 -5.13 42.15 -6.71
N ILE A 311 -4.62 43.12 -5.95
CA ILE A 311 -4.59 43.10 -4.48
C ILE A 311 -6.01 43.06 -3.91
N GLU A 312 -6.95 43.86 -4.43
CA GLU A 312 -8.37 43.79 -4.03
C GLU A 312 -9.02 42.43 -4.28
N LYS A 313 -8.68 41.77 -5.41
CA LYS A 313 -9.17 40.42 -5.72
C LYS A 313 -8.60 39.39 -4.73
N LEU A 314 -7.30 39.46 -4.44
CA LEU A 314 -6.65 38.63 -3.41
C LEU A 314 -7.31 38.84 -2.03
N GLY A 315 -7.57 40.08 -1.62
CA GLY A 315 -8.27 40.39 -0.37
C GLY A 315 -9.75 39.98 -0.33
N LYS A 316 -10.41 39.75 -1.48
CA LYS A 316 -11.73 39.11 -1.54
C LYS A 316 -11.62 37.59 -1.40
N ILE A 317 -10.66 36.97 -2.07
CA ILE A 317 -10.39 35.52 -1.98
C ILE A 317 -9.98 35.12 -0.56
N LYS A 318 -9.08 35.88 0.09
CA LYS A 318 -8.68 35.63 1.49
C LYS A 318 -9.90 35.63 2.42
N ARG A 319 -10.79 36.64 2.33
CA ARG A 319 -12.03 36.68 3.14
C ARG A 319 -12.95 35.49 2.90
N MET A 320 -13.06 34.99 1.66
CA MET A 320 -13.83 33.76 1.40
C MET A 320 -13.21 32.55 2.09
N ILE A 321 -11.88 32.43 2.08
CA ILE A 321 -11.15 31.33 2.72
C ILE A 321 -11.22 31.42 4.25
N SER A 322 -11.10 32.61 4.84
CA SER A 322 -11.31 32.82 6.28
C SER A 322 -12.74 32.46 6.72
N ASN A 323 -13.75 32.81 5.91
CA ASN A 323 -15.14 32.39 6.16
C ASN A 323 -15.29 30.85 6.12
N ILE A 324 -14.72 30.18 5.10
CA ILE A 324 -14.74 28.71 4.97
C ILE A 324 -14.01 28.03 6.15
N HIS A 325 -12.93 28.63 6.65
CA HIS A 325 -12.24 28.16 7.86
C HIS A 325 -13.14 28.24 9.10
N GLN A 326 -13.95 29.31 9.19
CA GLN A 326 -14.86 29.57 10.31
C GLN A 326 -16.16 28.73 10.25
N ASP A 327 -16.65 28.43 9.05
CA ASP A 327 -17.84 27.57 8.80
C ASP A 327 -17.55 26.07 9.04
N GLY A 328 -16.29 25.67 9.25
CA GLY A 328 -15.97 24.46 10.00
C GLY A 328 -16.04 23.13 9.26
N MET A 329 -15.87 23.08 7.93
CA MET A 329 -15.73 21.80 7.21
C MET A 329 -14.48 21.04 7.70
N VAL A 330 -14.71 20.02 8.54
CA VAL A 330 -13.66 19.28 9.26
C VAL A 330 -12.64 18.66 8.31
N GLU A 331 -13.10 18.03 7.23
CA GLU A 331 -12.28 17.33 6.21
C GLU A 331 -11.30 18.26 5.46
N ALA A 332 -11.56 19.57 5.44
CA ALA A 332 -10.74 20.53 4.70
C ALA A 332 -9.80 21.37 5.59
N LYS A 333 -9.91 21.28 6.93
CA LYS A 333 -9.17 22.13 7.87
C LYS A 333 -7.65 22.27 7.61
N PRO A 334 -6.86 21.18 7.44
CA PRO A 334 -5.41 21.33 7.25
C PRO A 334 -5.07 22.01 5.92
N LEU A 335 -5.85 21.80 4.87
CA LEU A 335 -5.67 22.45 3.58
C LEU A 335 -6.06 23.93 3.62
N VAL A 336 -7.21 24.26 4.23
CA VAL A 336 -7.71 25.64 4.36
C VAL A 336 -6.75 26.49 5.21
N SER A 337 -6.21 25.94 6.31
CA SER A 337 -5.19 26.63 7.13
C SER A 337 -3.94 26.96 6.32
N LYS A 338 -3.36 25.96 5.62
CA LYS A 338 -2.12 26.14 4.85
C LYS A 338 -2.31 27.06 3.63
N LEU A 339 -3.53 27.14 3.09
CA LEU A 339 -3.88 28.12 2.04
C LEU A 339 -4.02 29.56 2.58
N ASP A 340 -4.55 29.76 3.78
CA ASP A 340 -4.61 31.10 4.39
C ASP A 340 -3.22 31.62 4.78
N ASP A 341 -2.34 30.75 5.32
CA ASP A 341 -0.92 31.05 5.55
C ASP A 341 -0.20 31.44 4.26
N PHE A 342 -0.41 30.68 3.18
CA PHE A 342 0.18 30.95 1.86
C PHE A 342 -0.29 32.31 1.31
N LEU A 343 -1.59 32.59 1.35
CA LEU A 343 -2.15 33.86 0.88
C LEU A 343 -1.72 35.06 1.74
N THR A 344 -1.46 34.84 3.02
CA THR A 344 -0.93 35.88 3.92
C THR A 344 0.49 36.26 3.52
N LYS A 345 1.39 35.29 3.33
CA LYS A 345 2.75 35.53 2.83
C LYS A 345 2.78 36.20 1.45
N GLN A 346 1.84 35.83 0.56
CA GLN A 346 1.71 36.48 -0.74
C GLN A 346 1.23 37.94 -0.62
N LEU A 347 0.29 38.25 0.29
CA LEU A 347 -0.14 39.63 0.53
C LEU A 347 0.98 40.49 1.15
N GLU A 348 1.76 39.93 2.08
CA GLU A 348 2.92 40.60 2.70
C GLU A 348 4.04 40.90 1.69
N THR A 349 4.18 40.13 0.60
CA THR A 349 5.18 40.37 -0.45
C THR A 349 4.74 41.35 -1.54
N PHE A 350 3.52 41.88 -1.47
CA PHE A 350 3.00 42.96 -2.33
C PHE A 350 2.74 44.28 -1.57
N GLN A 351 3.09 44.36 -0.29
CA GLN A 351 3.14 45.58 0.52
C GLN A 351 4.55 46.18 0.53
#